data_AF-A0AA36F0S1-F1
#
_entry.id   AF-A0AA36F0S1-F1
#
_cell.length_a   1.000
_cell.length_b   1.000
_cell.length_c   1.000
_cell.angle_alpha   90.00
_cell.angle_beta   90.00
_cell.angle_gamma   90.00
#
_symmetry.space_group_name_H-M   'P 1'
#
loop_
_entity.id
_entity.type
_entity.pdbx_description
1 polymer ?
#
loop_
_entity_poly.entity_id
_entity_poly.type
_entity_poly.pdbx_seq_one_letter_code
_entity_poly.pdbx_strand_id
1 'polypeptide(L)'
;MVFYCRNGVIFFIIVNQMFSSLSALDLFLKERVLFVRENSRGFYRCSSYFLAKVTCDIVPMRILPVTIFCIITYLMIGFKKDVNHFFVYYITVFFTTITASCVSFAISSGVSAFAVANTLIGLVFVFMMLFSGFLVHIDSLPKHFQWIKYLSLTRYGTVLLSINELKGMTFCPIIQGVKNCNVSVIRGNDYLEEQSIEYSEPWDLWNNLLGFFFMIIVSLVIAYITLLRINKMK
;
A
#
# COMPACT_ATOMS: atom_id res chain seq x y z
N MET A 1 -17.30 0.29 -20.08
CA MET A 1 -17.76 0.51 -18.69
C MET A 1 -17.11 -0.47 -17.70
N VAL A 2 -17.25 -1.80 -17.89
CA VAL A 2 -16.72 -2.81 -16.95
C VAL A 2 -15.20 -2.70 -16.68
N PHE A 3 -14.40 -2.43 -17.71
CA PHE A 3 -12.95 -2.21 -17.58
C PHE A 3 -12.61 -1.06 -16.61
N TYR A 4 -13.18 0.12 -16.85
CA TYR A 4 -12.94 1.31 -16.02
C TYR A 4 -13.38 1.10 -14.56
N CYS A 5 -14.51 0.43 -14.34
CA CYS A 5 -14.98 0.10 -12.99
C CYS A 5 -13.97 -0.79 -12.24
N ARG A 6 -13.40 -1.79 -12.91
CA ARG A 6 -12.41 -2.70 -12.29
C ARG A 6 -11.12 -1.99 -11.94
N ASN A 7 -10.62 -1.13 -12.81
CA ASN A 7 -9.42 -0.35 -12.54
C ASN A 7 -9.63 0.64 -11.36
N GLY A 8 -10.79 1.31 -11.33
CA GLY A 8 -11.15 2.19 -10.21
C GLY A 8 -11.29 1.47 -8.88
N VAL A 9 -11.85 0.25 -8.88
CA VAL A 9 -11.96 -0.59 -7.68
C VAL A 9 -10.58 -1.03 -7.17
N ILE A 10 -9.66 -1.42 -8.06
CA ILE A 10 -8.27 -1.76 -7.71
C ILE A 10 -7.59 -0.58 -6.99
N PHE A 11 -7.69 0.61 -7.56
CA PHE A 11 -7.15 1.83 -6.96
C PHE A 11 -7.77 2.11 -5.58
N PHE A 12 -9.11 2.02 -5.47
CA PHE A 12 -9.81 2.30 -4.23
C PHE A 12 -9.46 1.31 -3.11
N ILE A 13 -9.27 0.02 -3.41
CA ILE A 13 -8.85 -1.00 -2.44
C ILE A 13 -7.50 -0.63 -1.82
N ILE A 14 -6.51 -0.28 -2.64
CA ILE A 14 -5.15 0.08 -2.20
C ILE A 14 -5.19 1.35 -1.35
N VAL A 15 -5.90 2.38 -1.81
CA VAL A 15 -6.04 3.65 -1.09
C VAL A 15 -6.77 3.45 0.25
N ASN A 16 -7.83 2.65 0.28
CA ASN A 16 -8.56 2.34 1.50
C ASN A 16 -7.66 1.66 2.54
N GLN A 17 -6.84 0.70 2.14
CA GLN A 17 -5.88 0.06 3.06
C GLN A 17 -4.80 1.02 3.55
N MET A 18 -4.32 1.92 2.68
CA MET A 18 -3.37 2.95 3.06
C MET A 18 -3.93 3.86 4.16
N PHE A 19 -5.13 4.42 3.97
CA PHE A 19 -5.75 5.29 4.97
C PHE A 19 -6.21 4.55 6.24
N SER A 20 -6.64 3.29 6.14
CA SER A 20 -6.96 2.45 7.31
C SER A 20 -5.75 2.27 8.24
N SER A 21 -4.54 2.42 7.72
CA SER A 21 -3.28 2.32 8.48
C SER A 21 -2.96 3.56 9.32
N LEU A 22 -3.75 4.64 9.23
CA LEU A 22 -3.66 5.78 10.15
C LEU A 22 -3.95 5.40 11.61
N SER A 23 -4.70 4.33 11.85
CA SER A 23 -4.96 3.82 13.21
C SER A 23 -3.68 3.42 13.96
N ALA A 24 -2.60 3.09 13.24
CA ALA A 24 -1.29 2.78 13.82
C ALA A 24 -0.70 3.98 14.59
N LEU A 25 -0.96 5.21 14.13
CA LEU A 25 -0.44 6.43 14.75
C LEU A 25 -0.97 6.59 16.18
N ASP A 26 -2.28 6.42 16.38
CA ASP A 26 -2.90 6.64 17.70
C ASP A 26 -2.32 5.67 18.74
N LEU A 27 -2.24 4.39 18.35
CA LEU A 27 -1.71 3.33 19.19
C LEU A 27 -0.23 3.56 19.52
N PHE A 28 0.56 4.03 18.55
CA PHE A 28 1.99 4.31 18.76
C PHE A 28 2.24 5.51 19.68
N LEU A 29 1.52 6.63 19.48
CA LEU A 29 1.71 7.83 20.29
C LEU A 29 1.35 7.59 21.76
N LYS A 30 0.27 6.83 22.03
CA LYS A 30 -0.14 6.45 23.40
C LYS A 30 0.94 5.64 24.11
N GLU A 31 1.48 4.62 23.46
CA GLU A 31 2.49 3.75 24.07
C GLU A 31 3.88 4.40 24.16
N ARG A 32 4.19 5.33 23.26
CA ARG A 32 5.47 6.06 23.28
C ARG A 32 5.68 6.80 24.60
N VAL A 33 4.63 7.36 25.19
CA VAL A 33 4.71 8.06 26.49
C VAL A 33 5.16 7.09 27.59
N LEU A 34 4.60 5.87 27.60
CA LEU A 34 5.00 4.82 28.53
C LEU A 34 6.44 4.35 28.26
N PHE A 35 6.79 4.16 26.99
CA PHE A 35 8.13 3.79 26.55
C PHE A 35 9.22 4.72 27.09
N VAL A 36 9.04 6.04 26.96
CA VAL A 36 10.04 7.02 27.41
C VAL A 36 10.26 6.90 28.94
N ARG A 37 9.20 6.66 29.70
CA ARG A 37 9.25 6.50 31.17
C ARG A 37 9.92 5.19 31.61
N GLU A 38 9.64 4.08 30.94
CA GLU A 38 10.20 2.78 31.30
C GLU A 38 11.65 2.62 30.83
N ASN A 39 11.98 3.16 29.65
CA ASN A 39 13.31 3.15 29.08
C ASN A 39 14.26 4.12 29.80
N SER A 40 13.78 5.19 30.45
CA SER A 40 14.62 6.05 31.31
C SER A 40 15.02 5.36 32.62
N ARG A 41 14.18 4.44 33.10
CA ARG A 41 14.43 3.61 34.29
C ARG A 41 15.18 2.31 33.99
N GLY A 42 15.48 2.03 32.71
CA GLY A 42 16.28 0.88 32.30
C GLY A 42 15.54 -0.46 32.26
N PHE A 43 14.19 -0.48 32.20
CA PHE A 43 13.42 -1.72 32.16
C PHE A 43 13.68 -2.57 30.92
N TYR A 44 13.89 -1.95 29.75
CA TYR A 44 14.18 -2.66 28.50
C TYR A 44 14.89 -1.77 27.47
N ARG A 45 15.56 -2.40 26.49
CA ARG A 45 16.24 -1.72 25.38
C ARG A 45 15.23 -1.23 24.33
N CYS A 46 15.57 -0.15 23.62
CA CYS A 46 14.74 0.40 22.54
C CYS A 46 14.45 -0.63 21.42
N SER A 47 15.42 -1.48 21.08
CA SER A 47 15.24 -2.55 20.08
C SER A 47 14.19 -3.59 20.50
N SER A 48 14.19 -3.98 21.78
CA SER A 48 13.22 -4.95 22.30
C SER A 48 11.80 -4.41 22.25
N TYR A 49 11.62 -3.14 22.63
CA TYR A 49 10.33 -2.47 22.52
C TYR A 49 9.87 -2.35 21.06
N PHE A 50 10.76 -1.90 20.17
CA PHE A 50 10.41 -1.70 18.77
C PHE A 50 10.01 -3.00 18.07
N LEU A 51 10.75 -4.08 18.28
CA LEU A 51 10.44 -5.39 17.70
C LEU A 51 9.11 -5.93 18.22
N ALA A 52 8.88 -5.85 19.54
CA ALA A 52 7.61 -6.25 20.15
C ALA A 52 6.44 -5.43 19.60
N LYS A 53 6.62 -4.10 19.48
CA LYS A 53 5.60 -3.20 18.95
C LYS A 53 5.20 -3.54 17.52
N VAL A 54 6.20 -3.68 16.64
CA VAL A 54 5.97 -4.00 15.22
C VAL A 54 5.28 -5.36 15.08
N THR A 55 5.71 -6.37 15.85
CA THR A 55 5.12 -7.71 15.81
C THR A 55 3.67 -7.69 16.32
N CYS A 56 3.40 -7.01 17.43
CA CYS A 56 2.07 -6.88 18.01
C CYS A 56 1.12 -6.02 17.18
N ASP A 57 1.60 -5.08 16.37
CA ASP A 57 0.74 -4.37 15.41
C ASP A 57 0.45 -5.27 14.19
N ILE A 58 1.49 -5.83 13.57
CA ILE A 58 1.34 -6.59 12.32
C ILE A 58 0.49 -7.84 12.53
N VAL A 59 0.77 -8.65 13.56
CA VAL A 59 0.20 -10.00 13.68
C VAL A 59 -1.31 -9.95 14.03
N PRO A 60 -1.74 -9.45 15.19
CA PRO A 60 -3.17 -9.46 15.54
C PRO A 60 -3.96 -8.33 14.87
N MET A 61 -3.40 -7.11 14.80
CA MET A 61 -4.19 -5.93 14.41
C MET A 61 -4.30 -5.74 12.89
N ARG A 62 -3.36 -6.29 12.09
CA ARG A 62 -3.38 -6.16 10.62
C ARG A 62 -3.82 -7.40 9.89
N ILE A 63 -3.31 -8.59 10.25
CA ILE A 63 -3.65 -9.83 9.52
C ILE A 63 -5.16 -10.09 9.53
N LEU A 64 -5.80 -10.04 10.71
CA LEU A 64 -7.20 -10.43 10.84
C LEU A 64 -8.15 -9.49 10.06
N PRO A 65 -8.09 -8.14 10.21
CA PRO A 65 -8.95 -7.25 9.44
C PRO A 65 -8.68 -7.30 7.94
N VAL A 66 -7.42 -7.38 7.52
CA VAL A 66 -7.06 -7.47 6.09
C VAL A 66 -7.57 -8.77 5.48
N THR A 67 -7.48 -9.89 6.19
CA THR A 67 -7.99 -11.19 5.72
C THR A 67 -9.48 -11.14 5.50
N ILE A 68 -10.25 -10.64 6.48
CA ILE A 68 -11.71 -10.50 6.35
C ILE A 68 -12.04 -9.56 5.19
N PHE A 69 -11.36 -8.42 5.10
CA PHE A 69 -11.56 -7.47 4.01
C PHE A 69 -11.30 -8.10 2.64
N CYS A 70 -10.20 -8.85 2.48
CA CYS A 70 -9.84 -9.48 1.21
C CYS A 70 -10.87 -10.53 0.78
N ILE A 71 -11.32 -11.38 1.69
CA ILE A 71 -12.32 -12.43 1.39
C ILE A 71 -13.62 -11.79 0.91
N ILE A 72 -14.14 -10.79 1.65
CA ILE A 72 -15.41 -10.14 1.31
C ILE A 72 -15.30 -9.41 -0.02
N THR A 73 -14.29 -8.56 -0.19
CA THR A 73 -14.14 -7.73 -1.38
C THR A 73 -13.92 -8.58 -2.64
N TYR A 74 -13.08 -9.61 -2.56
CA TYR A 74 -12.79 -10.48 -3.70
C TYR A 74 -14.05 -11.17 -4.23
N LEU A 75 -14.89 -11.68 -3.33
CA LEU A 75 -16.15 -12.34 -3.66
C LEU A 75 -17.20 -11.36 -4.21
N MET A 76 -17.30 -10.16 -3.61
CA MET A 76 -18.29 -9.16 -4.02
C MET A 76 -17.98 -8.54 -5.39
N ILE A 77 -16.72 -8.26 -5.69
CA ILE A 77 -16.31 -7.63 -6.95
C ILE A 77 -16.37 -8.64 -8.11
N GLY A 78 -16.21 -9.94 -7.80
CA GLY A 78 -16.13 -10.98 -8.81
C GLY A 78 -14.85 -10.85 -9.64
N PHE A 79 -13.70 -10.76 -8.98
CA PHE A 79 -12.39 -10.90 -9.62
C PHE A 79 -12.21 -12.29 -10.26
N LYS A 80 -11.10 -12.53 -10.97
CA LYS A 80 -10.82 -13.83 -11.62
C LYS A 80 -11.03 -15.00 -10.64
N LYS A 81 -11.79 -16.02 -11.03
CA LYS A 81 -12.11 -17.17 -10.18
C LYS A 81 -10.98 -18.21 -10.13
N ASP A 82 -9.79 -17.76 -9.78
CA ASP A 82 -8.62 -18.61 -9.62
C ASP A 82 -7.95 -18.36 -8.26
N VAL A 83 -7.54 -19.44 -7.62
CA VAL A 83 -6.97 -19.43 -6.26
C VAL A 83 -5.62 -18.72 -6.25
N ASN A 84 -4.81 -18.90 -7.30
CA ASN A 84 -3.52 -18.22 -7.41
C ASN A 84 -3.68 -16.70 -7.46
N HIS A 85 -4.67 -16.23 -8.21
CA HIS A 85 -4.99 -14.80 -8.35
C HIS A 85 -5.51 -14.21 -7.03
N PHE A 86 -6.25 -14.99 -6.23
CA PHE A 86 -6.67 -14.59 -4.89
C PHE A 86 -5.47 -14.40 -3.95
N PHE A 87 -4.49 -15.31 -3.97
CA PHE A 87 -3.31 -15.18 -3.12
C PHE A 87 -2.45 -13.97 -3.49
N VAL A 88 -2.24 -13.70 -4.78
CA VAL A 88 -1.52 -12.49 -5.23
C VAL A 88 -2.27 -11.23 -4.79
N TYR A 89 -3.61 -11.22 -4.91
CA TYR A 89 -4.44 -10.14 -4.39
C TYR A 89 -4.26 -9.95 -2.88
N TYR A 90 -4.43 -11.01 -2.09
CA TYR A 90 -4.29 -10.99 -0.64
C TYR A 90 -2.91 -10.48 -0.20
N ILE A 91 -1.83 -11.03 -0.77
CA ILE A 91 -0.46 -10.63 -0.48
C ILE A 91 -0.26 -9.15 -0.80
N THR A 92 -0.70 -8.68 -1.97
CA THR A 92 -0.55 -7.26 -2.37
C THR A 92 -1.25 -6.32 -1.40
N VAL A 93 -2.50 -6.63 -1.04
CA VAL A 93 -3.29 -5.83 -0.08
C VAL A 93 -2.64 -5.85 1.29
N PHE A 94 -2.15 -7.02 1.75
CA PHE A 94 -1.45 -7.17 3.01
C PHE A 94 -0.15 -6.36 3.10
N PHE A 95 0.70 -6.45 2.07
CA PHE A 95 1.94 -5.65 2.00
C PHE A 95 1.66 -4.15 1.93
N THR A 96 0.59 -3.75 1.24
CA THR A 96 0.14 -2.35 1.20
C THR A 96 -0.19 -1.85 2.61
N THR A 97 -0.97 -2.60 3.38
CA THR A 97 -1.35 -2.24 4.76
C THR A 97 -0.12 -2.19 5.68
N ILE A 98 0.79 -3.17 5.61
CA ILE A 98 2.02 -3.15 6.42
C ILE A 98 2.88 -1.94 6.08
N THR A 99 3.12 -1.70 4.79
CA THR A 99 3.98 -0.59 4.33
C THR A 99 3.40 0.76 4.79
N ALA A 100 2.08 0.94 4.65
CA ALA A 100 1.41 2.15 5.11
C ALA A 100 1.53 2.32 6.64
N SER A 101 1.36 1.26 7.43
CA SER A 101 1.59 1.31 8.89
C SER A 101 3.03 1.65 9.25
N CYS A 102 4.02 1.10 8.55
CA CYS A 102 5.44 1.40 8.77
C CYS A 102 5.76 2.87 8.45
N VAL A 103 5.22 3.42 7.37
CA VAL A 103 5.34 4.85 7.03
C VAL A 103 4.68 5.71 8.12
N SER A 104 3.50 5.33 8.60
CA SER A 104 2.83 6.00 9.71
C SER A 104 3.69 6.00 10.99
N PHE A 105 4.33 4.87 11.33
CA PHE A 105 5.24 4.79 12.47
C PHE A 105 6.47 5.68 12.30
N ALA A 106 7.07 5.72 11.10
CA ALA A 106 8.24 6.54 10.80
C ALA A 106 7.98 8.05 10.96
N ILE A 107 6.77 8.51 10.61
CA ILE A 107 6.37 9.92 10.79
C ILE A 107 6.00 10.18 12.26
N SER A 108 5.26 9.26 12.88
CA SER A 108 4.79 9.39 14.28
C SER A 108 5.91 9.32 15.31
N SER A 109 7.04 8.69 14.99
CA SER A 109 8.22 8.65 15.89
C SER A 109 8.91 10.00 16.01
N GLY A 110 8.88 10.84 14.96
CA GLY A 110 9.46 12.18 14.96
C GLY A 110 8.59 13.26 15.60
N VAL A 111 7.29 13.03 15.72
CA VAL A 111 6.30 14.05 16.15
C VAL A 111 5.59 13.62 17.42
N SER A 112 5.43 14.50 18.41
CA SER A 112 4.75 14.19 19.67
C SER A 112 3.25 14.50 19.64
N ALA A 113 2.84 15.52 18.89
CA ALA A 113 1.45 15.96 18.81
C ALA A 113 0.65 15.12 17.80
N PHE A 114 -0.42 14.48 18.27
CA PHE A 114 -1.33 13.67 17.45
C PHE A 114 -1.84 14.43 16.21
N ALA A 115 -2.34 15.66 16.41
CA ALA A 115 -2.90 16.46 15.32
C ALA A 115 -1.88 16.72 14.21
N VAL A 116 -0.65 17.06 14.58
CA VAL A 116 0.45 17.35 13.63
C VAL A 116 0.89 16.07 12.90
N ALA A 117 1.02 14.96 13.62
CA ALA A 117 1.40 13.69 13.01
C ALA A 117 0.32 13.19 12.03
N ASN A 118 -0.96 13.32 12.41
CA ASN A 118 -2.08 12.88 11.57
C ASN A 118 -2.19 13.70 10.28
N THR A 119 -2.00 15.02 10.34
CA THR A 119 -2.00 15.87 9.15
C THR A 119 -0.80 15.57 8.24
N LEU A 120 0.40 15.39 8.80
CA LEU A 120 1.59 15.05 8.02
C LEU A 120 1.46 13.70 7.30
N ILE A 121 0.98 12.65 7.99
CA ILE A 121 0.75 11.35 7.36
C ILE A 121 -0.31 11.47 6.27
N GLY A 122 -1.42 12.15 6.54
CA GLY A 122 -2.46 12.39 5.55
C GLY A 122 -1.92 13.07 4.28
N LEU A 123 -1.08 14.10 4.44
CA LEU A 123 -0.41 14.77 3.31
C LEU A 123 0.51 13.84 2.53
N VAL A 124 1.33 13.04 3.23
CA VAL A 124 2.22 12.06 2.59
C VAL A 124 1.43 10.99 1.84
N PHE A 125 0.33 10.50 2.41
CA PHE A 125 -0.54 9.50 1.77
C PHE A 125 -1.25 10.06 0.54
N VAL A 126 -1.78 11.28 0.61
CA VAL A 126 -2.35 11.95 -0.57
C VAL A 126 -1.29 12.13 -1.65
N PHE A 127 -0.08 12.56 -1.28
CA PHE A 127 1.03 12.68 -2.23
C PHE A 127 1.35 11.34 -2.89
N MET A 128 1.51 10.26 -2.12
CA MET A 128 1.75 8.92 -2.66
C MET A 128 0.61 8.49 -3.60
N MET A 129 -0.65 8.76 -3.24
CA MET A 129 -1.84 8.41 -4.03
C MET A 129 -1.86 9.07 -5.41
N LEU A 130 -1.42 10.33 -5.52
CA LEU A 130 -1.38 11.06 -6.80
C LEU A 130 -0.49 10.36 -7.82
N PHE A 131 0.64 9.81 -7.38
CA PHE A 131 1.61 9.11 -8.24
C PHE A 131 1.35 7.60 -8.37
N SER A 132 0.13 7.14 -8.11
CA SER A 132 -0.28 5.73 -8.26
C SER A 132 -0.29 5.22 -9.72
N GLY A 133 -0.22 6.12 -10.71
CA GLY A 133 -0.40 5.81 -12.14
C GLY A 133 -1.86 5.85 -12.60
N PHE A 134 -2.83 5.78 -11.67
CA PHE A 134 -4.26 5.84 -11.99
C PHE A 134 -4.76 7.28 -12.20
N LEU A 135 -4.33 8.20 -11.33
CA LEU A 135 -4.76 9.61 -11.39
C LEU A 135 -3.93 10.45 -12.36
N VAL A 136 -2.62 10.19 -12.39
CA VAL A 136 -1.67 10.86 -13.26
C VAL A 136 -0.90 9.80 -14.01
N HIS A 137 -0.90 9.91 -15.34
CA HIS A 137 -0.08 9.06 -16.19
C HIS A 137 1.41 9.39 -15.95
N ILE A 138 2.23 8.41 -15.59
CA ILE A 138 3.62 8.69 -15.22
C ILE A 138 4.44 9.19 -16.40
N ASP A 139 4.14 8.71 -17.61
CA ASP A 139 4.87 9.11 -18.81
C ASP A 139 4.55 10.53 -19.29
N SER A 140 3.45 11.13 -18.81
CA SER A 140 3.17 12.55 -19.08
C SER A 140 3.98 13.50 -18.19
N LEU A 141 4.64 12.99 -17.14
CA LEU A 141 5.53 13.78 -16.30
C LEU A 141 6.88 13.99 -16.99
N PRO A 142 7.52 15.18 -16.81
CA PRO A 142 8.89 15.39 -17.27
C PRO A 142 9.84 14.32 -16.72
N LYS A 143 10.79 13.85 -17.54
CA LYS A 143 11.71 12.74 -17.18
C LYS A 143 12.39 12.92 -15.81
N HIS A 144 12.71 14.17 -15.44
CA HIS A 144 13.32 14.49 -14.15
C HIS A 144 12.42 14.25 -12.92
N PHE A 145 11.10 14.12 -13.08
CA PHE A 145 10.15 13.85 -12.00
C PHE A 145 9.62 12.41 -11.98
N GLN A 146 9.92 11.61 -13.00
CA GLN A 146 9.41 10.24 -13.11
C GLN A 146 9.90 9.32 -11.98
N TRP A 147 11.02 9.63 -11.33
CA TRP A 147 11.54 8.84 -10.20
C TRP A 147 10.60 8.84 -8.98
N ILE A 148 9.70 9.82 -8.86
CA ILE A 148 8.74 9.90 -7.75
C ILE A 148 7.82 8.67 -7.73
N LYS A 149 7.61 8.01 -8.88
CA LYS A 149 6.85 6.76 -8.96
C LYS A 149 7.38 5.67 -8.02
N TYR A 150 8.69 5.64 -7.76
CA TYR A 150 9.32 4.64 -6.90
C TYR A 150 9.11 4.91 -5.40
N LEU A 151 8.74 6.14 -5.03
CA LEU A 151 8.41 6.49 -3.64
C LEU A 151 6.96 6.17 -3.28
N SER A 152 6.09 5.94 -4.27
CA SER A 152 4.68 5.72 -4.03
C SER A 152 4.38 4.26 -3.71
N LEU A 153 3.97 3.97 -2.48
CA LEU A 153 3.46 2.64 -2.11
C LEU A 153 2.20 2.28 -2.90
N THR A 154 1.38 3.28 -3.25
CA THR A 154 0.13 3.04 -3.97
C THR A 154 0.39 2.59 -5.39
N ARG A 155 1.48 3.06 -6.04
CA ARG A 155 1.91 2.61 -7.36
C ARG A 155 2.25 1.12 -7.37
N TYR A 156 3.05 0.64 -6.42
CA TYR A 156 3.40 -0.79 -6.35
C TYR A 156 2.14 -1.66 -6.17
N GLY A 157 1.22 -1.23 -5.31
CA GLY A 157 -0.04 -1.95 -5.07
C GLY A 157 -0.96 -1.98 -6.28
N THR A 158 -1.17 -0.83 -6.94
CA THR A 158 -2.02 -0.77 -8.13
C THR A 158 -1.42 -1.55 -9.29
N VAL A 159 -0.11 -1.46 -9.53
CA VAL A 159 0.57 -2.23 -10.58
C VAL A 159 0.39 -3.73 -10.38
N LEU A 160 0.67 -4.25 -9.18
CA LEU A 160 0.52 -5.68 -8.87
C LEU A 160 -0.89 -6.19 -9.10
N LEU A 161 -1.90 -5.45 -8.61
CA LEU A 161 -3.30 -5.82 -8.79
C LEU A 161 -3.75 -5.69 -10.25
N SER A 162 -3.28 -4.68 -10.97
CA SER A 162 -3.54 -4.50 -12.40
C SER A 162 -2.94 -5.63 -13.22
N ILE A 163 -1.69 -6.05 -12.96
CA ILE A 163 -1.08 -7.20 -13.65
C ILE A 163 -1.87 -8.47 -13.35
N ASN A 164 -2.17 -8.74 -12.07
CA ASN A 164 -2.91 -9.93 -11.65
C ASN A 164 -4.29 -9.99 -12.33
N GLU A 165 -5.05 -8.89 -12.29
CA GLU A 165 -6.42 -8.91 -12.79
C GLU A 165 -6.51 -8.71 -14.31
N LEU A 166 -5.78 -7.76 -14.91
CA LEU A 166 -5.99 -7.34 -16.30
C LEU A 166 -5.22 -8.20 -17.32
N LYS A 167 -4.11 -8.84 -16.93
CA LYS A 167 -3.32 -9.67 -17.85
C LYS A 167 -4.18 -10.77 -18.48
N GLY A 168 -4.21 -10.80 -19.81
CA GLY A 168 -4.94 -11.79 -20.59
C GLY A 168 -6.46 -11.64 -20.61
N MET A 169 -7.02 -10.53 -20.11
CA MET A 169 -8.46 -10.29 -20.18
C MET A 169 -8.84 -9.38 -21.34
N THR A 170 -9.99 -9.69 -21.95
CA THR A 170 -10.59 -8.88 -23.01
C THR A 170 -11.95 -8.37 -22.57
N PHE A 171 -12.16 -7.07 -22.70
CA PHE A 171 -13.41 -6.42 -22.37
C PHE A 171 -14.09 -5.96 -23.65
N CYS A 172 -15.28 -6.49 -23.91
CA CYS A 172 -16.12 -6.07 -25.03
C CYS A 172 -17.23 -5.13 -24.54
N PRO A 173 -17.55 -4.06 -25.30
CA PRO A 173 -18.67 -3.19 -24.99
C PRO A 173 -19.98 -3.96 -25.14
N ILE A 174 -20.95 -3.56 -24.33
CA ILE A 174 -22.33 -4.00 -24.46
C ILE A 174 -23.03 -2.92 -25.28
N ILE A 175 -23.41 -3.26 -26.51
CA ILE A 175 -24.15 -2.38 -27.41
C ILE A 175 -25.55 -2.98 -27.52
N GLN A 176 -26.59 -2.22 -27.17
CA GLN A 176 -27.99 -2.68 -27.19
C GLN A 176 -28.23 -4.01 -26.42
N GLY A 177 -27.56 -4.19 -25.27
CA GLY A 177 -27.70 -5.40 -24.45
C GLY A 177 -26.94 -6.64 -24.96
N VAL A 178 -26.31 -6.57 -26.14
CA VAL A 178 -25.50 -7.65 -26.70
C VAL A 178 -24.02 -7.33 -26.54
N LYS A 179 -23.24 -8.31 -26.03
CA LYS A 179 -21.77 -8.21 -26.03
C LYS A 179 -21.28 -8.25 -27.46
N ASN A 180 -20.80 -7.11 -27.96
CA ASN A 180 -20.36 -6.99 -29.34
C ASN A 180 -18.84 -6.77 -29.37
N CYS A 181 -18.09 -7.86 -29.56
CA CYS A 181 -16.62 -7.84 -29.57
C CYS A 181 -16.03 -7.40 -30.92
N ASN A 182 -16.84 -7.11 -31.94
CA ASN A 182 -16.33 -6.78 -33.27
C ASN A 182 -16.07 -5.29 -33.49
N VAL A 183 -16.58 -4.42 -32.61
CA VAL A 183 -16.53 -2.96 -32.80
C VAL A 183 -15.37 -2.32 -32.06
N SER A 184 -15.14 -2.69 -30.79
CA SER A 184 -13.99 -2.21 -30.01
C SER A 184 -13.67 -3.18 -28.87
N VAL A 185 -12.58 -3.95 -28.99
CA VAL A 185 -12.10 -4.81 -27.90
C VAL A 185 -11.08 -4.03 -27.10
N ILE A 186 -11.32 -3.82 -25.81
CA ILE A 186 -10.32 -3.27 -24.90
C ILE A 186 -9.60 -4.45 -24.28
N ARG A 187 -8.31 -4.64 -24.61
CA ARG A 187 -7.51 -5.68 -23.97
C ARG A 187 -6.87 -5.09 -22.72
N GLY A 188 -6.85 -5.86 -21.64
CA GLY A 188 -6.15 -5.44 -20.42
C GLY A 188 -4.66 -5.23 -20.65
N ASN A 189 -4.07 -5.96 -21.61
CA ASN A 189 -2.67 -5.81 -22.01
C ASN A 189 -2.38 -4.42 -22.59
N ASP A 190 -3.27 -3.87 -23.43
CA ASP A 190 -3.09 -2.54 -24.04
C ASP A 190 -2.98 -1.46 -22.94
N TYR A 191 -3.76 -1.59 -21.87
CA TYR A 191 -3.66 -0.69 -20.70
C TYR A 191 -2.35 -0.87 -19.92
N LEU A 192 -1.86 -2.10 -19.76
CA LEU A 192 -0.59 -2.35 -19.08
C LEU A 192 0.58 -1.74 -19.87
N GLU A 193 0.54 -1.85 -21.19
CA GLU A 193 1.53 -1.23 -22.09
C GLU A 193 1.44 0.29 -22.08
N GLU A 194 0.24 0.86 -22.12
CA GLU A 194 0.03 2.30 -22.03
C GLU A 194 0.61 2.85 -20.73
N GLN A 195 0.42 2.16 -19.60
CA GLN A 195 0.92 2.54 -18.27
C GLN A 195 2.41 2.28 -18.05
N SER A 196 3.14 1.85 -19.08
CA SER A 196 4.56 1.44 -19.01
C SER A 196 4.81 0.45 -17.87
N ILE A 197 3.89 -0.52 -17.71
CA ILE A 197 3.99 -1.59 -16.72
C ILE A 197 4.60 -2.79 -17.41
N GLU A 198 5.77 -3.23 -16.95
CA GLU A 198 6.35 -4.49 -17.38
C GLU A 198 5.53 -5.65 -16.78
N TYR A 199 5.01 -6.53 -17.64
CA TYR A 199 4.16 -7.66 -17.24
C TYR A 199 4.56 -8.99 -17.91
N SER A 200 5.66 -8.98 -18.65
CA SER A 200 6.07 -10.08 -19.54
C SER A 200 6.60 -11.25 -18.72
N GLU A 201 7.44 -10.97 -17.72
CA GLU A 201 8.10 -11.99 -16.92
C GLU A 201 7.47 -12.11 -15.53
N PRO A 202 7.48 -13.32 -14.91
CA PRO A 202 7.09 -13.48 -13.51
C PRO A 202 7.89 -12.59 -12.56
N TRP A 203 9.11 -12.21 -12.95
CA TRP A 203 10.01 -11.33 -12.21
C TRP A 203 9.42 -9.94 -11.97
N ASP A 204 8.57 -9.45 -12.87
CA ASP A 204 8.00 -8.10 -12.76
C ASP A 204 7.06 -7.97 -11.54
N LEU A 205 6.36 -9.05 -11.19
CA LEU A 205 5.58 -9.13 -9.94
C LEU A 205 6.50 -9.05 -8.72
N TRP A 206 7.61 -9.81 -8.75
CA TRP A 206 8.57 -9.83 -7.66
C TRP A 206 9.27 -8.49 -7.44
N ASN A 207 9.58 -7.75 -8.52
CA ASN A 207 10.16 -6.41 -8.42
C ASN A 207 9.26 -5.44 -7.63
N ASN A 208 7.95 -5.46 -7.87
CA ASN A 208 7.01 -4.60 -7.14
C ASN A 208 6.87 -5.02 -5.67
N LEU A 209 6.88 -6.33 -5.38
CA LEU A 209 6.94 -6.86 -4.02
C LEU A 209 8.21 -6.44 -3.29
N LEU A 210 9.37 -6.52 -3.95
CA LEU A 210 10.65 -6.04 -3.42
C LEU A 210 10.61 -4.53 -3.13
N GLY A 211 9.91 -3.75 -3.96
CA GLY A 211 9.63 -2.33 -3.69
C GLY A 211 8.91 -2.12 -2.35
N PHE A 212 7.87 -2.90 -2.05
CA PHE A 212 7.23 -2.88 -0.73
C PHE A 212 8.18 -3.24 0.40
N PHE A 213 8.94 -4.33 0.27
CA PHE A 213 9.92 -4.75 1.28
C PHE A 213 10.97 -3.67 1.56
N PHE A 214 11.49 -3.03 0.51
CA PHE A 214 12.44 -1.94 0.64
C PHE A 214 11.84 -0.76 1.41
N MET A 215 10.62 -0.35 1.06
CA MET A 215 9.91 0.75 1.75
C MET A 215 9.63 0.43 3.22
N ILE A 216 9.27 -0.82 3.54
CA ILE A 216 9.08 -1.30 4.91
C ILE A 216 10.38 -1.16 5.70
N ILE A 217 11.49 -1.69 5.18
CA ILE A 217 12.80 -1.64 5.85
C ILE A 217 13.23 -0.19 6.09
N VAL A 218 13.17 0.66 5.05
CA VAL A 218 13.54 2.08 5.16
C VAL A 218 12.70 2.78 6.23
N SER A 219 11.38 2.58 6.22
CA SER A 219 10.47 3.22 7.18
C SER A 219 10.74 2.74 8.62
N LEU A 220 10.98 1.43 8.81
CA LEU A 220 11.32 0.87 10.12
C LEU A 220 12.67 1.38 10.64
N VAL A 221 13.68 1.50 9.77
CA VAL A 221 15.00 2.05 10.12
C VAL A 221 14.86 3.53 10.53
N ILE A 222 14.09 4.32 9.79
CA ILE A 222 13.80 5.73 10.15
C ILE A 222 13.09 5.79 11.50
N ALA A 223 12.06 4.97 11.71
CA ALA A 223 11.32 4.91 12.98
C ALA A 223 12.23 4.52 14.16
N TYR A 224 13.16 3.58 13.95
CA TYR A 224 14.11 3.14 14.96
C TYR A 224 15.14 4.23 15.30
N ILE A 225 15.75 4.88 14.29
CA ILE A 225 16.73 5.95 14.49
C ILE A 225 16.09 7.14 15.20
N THR A 226 14.88 7.52 14.80
CA THR A 226 14.15 8.63 15.43
C THR A 226 13.81 8.30 16.88
N LEU A 227 13.39 7.08 17.20
CA LEU A 227 13.18 6.63 18.58
C LEU A 227 14.46 6.68 19.43
N LEU A 228 15.61 6.31 18.87
CA LEU A 228 16.91 6.39 19.56
C LEU A 228 17.33 7.83 19.87
N ARG A 229 16.97 8.78 18.98
CA ARG A 229 17.31 10.21 19.14
C ARG A 229 16.39 10.96 20.09
N ILE A 230 15.31 10.36 20.59
CA ILE A 230 14.46 11.00 21.59
C ILE A 230 15.28 11.19 22.86
N ASN A 231 15.62 12.45 23.15
CA ASN A 231 16.23 12.82 24.41
C ASN A 231 15.30 12.41 25.55
N LYS A 232 15.73 11.40 26.31
CA LYS A 232 15.15 11.04 27.59
C LYS A 232 15.46 12.19 28.52
N MET A 233 14.57 13.17 28.63
CA MET A 233 14.74 14.22 29.64
C MET A 233 14.83 13.51 31.00
N LYS A 234 15.95 13.73 31.68
CA LYS A 234 16.22 13.21 33.02
C LYS A 234 15.29 13.86 34.04
#